data_AF-A0A0F9RL42-F1
#
_entry.id   AF-A0A0F9RL42-F1
#
_cell.length_a   1.000
_cell.length_b   1.000
_cell.length_c   1.000
_cell.angle_alpha   90.00
_cell.angle_beta   90.00
_cell.angle_gamma   90.00
#
_symmetry.space_group_name_H-M   'P 1'
#
loop_
_entity.id
_entity.type
_entity.pdbx_description
1 polymer ?
#
loop_
_entity_poly.entity_id
_entity_poly.type
_entity_poly.pdbx_seq_one_letter_code
_entity_poly.pdbx_strand_id
1 'polypeptide(L)'
;LSSLPYPNADLFERPFARDWRLGLADFATHLGALAILGFSFLLALILAIRGRVPIAEGRAERTVKRFNILERSTHWMTSVSFIMLALTGISIAYGDTLIRPFGEDLLGSIGWLATWGHAMFFPPFALGITLMAIMWTWRNLPSRLDLNWLAKGGGFFKDDGHNPPARKFNAGQKLIFWSAILGGLTMVLTGVTLMFPYYWLGLEGMSWAMLTHAVLAVLLIAIFIGHIYIGTVGMQGAFWAMWGGDVDRNWAEEHHELWLAEIERDQGKGA
;
A
#
# COMPACT_ATOMS: atom_id res chain seq x y z
N LEU A 1 40.46 -34.52 -2.53
CA LEU A 1 39.46 -33.59 -1.93
C LEU A 1 39.34 -33.96 -0.46
N SER A 2 39.86 -33.13 0.44
CA SER A 2 39.81 -33.37 1.89
C SER A 2 38.40 -33.09 2.42
N SER A 3 37.86 -33.97 3.25
CA SER A 3 36.54 -33.88 3.89
C SER A 3 36.55 -33.12 5.22
N LEU A 4 37.62 -32.37 5.52
CA LEU A 4 37.72 -31.58 6.75
C LEU A 4 37.11 -30.19 6.55
N PRO A 5 36.33 -29.66 7.50
CA PRO A 5 35.83 -28.29 7.44
C PRO A 5 37.03 -27.34 7.36
N TYR A 6 37.19 -26.64 6.23
CA TYR A 6 38.22 -25.61 6.11
C TYR A 6 37.83 -24.46 7.06
N PRO A 7 38.69 -23.99 7.97
CA PRO A 7 38.34 -22.95 8.95
C PRO A 7 37.79 -21.64 8.35
N ASN A 8 38.00 -21.45 7.04
CA ASN A 8 37.54 -20.30 6.26
C ASN A 8 36.56 -20.70 5.14
N ALA A 9 35.95 -21.89 5.17
CA ALA A 9 34.98 -22.32 4.16
C ALA A 9 33.84 -21.31 4.01
N ASP A 10 33.33 -20.80 5.13
CA ASP A 10 32.27 -19.78 5.21
C ASP A 10 32.69 -18.41 4.62
N LEU A 11 33.99 -18.21 4.35
CA LEU A 11 34.52 -17.02 3.70
C LEU A 11 34.40 -17.11 2.17
N PHE A 12 34.56 -18.31 1.61
CA PHE A 12 34.56 -18.57 0.17
C PHE A 12 33.20 -19.05 -0.35
N GLU A 13 32.46 -19.79 0.47
CA GLU A 13 31.09 -20.24 0.18
C GLU A 13 30.15 -19.66 1.22
N ARG A 14 29.28 -18.74 0.79
CA ARG A 14 28.23 -18.16 1.63
C ARG A 14 26.88 -18.63 1.11
N PRO A 15 26.34 -19.76 1.60
CA PRO A 15 25.04 -20.27 1.16
C PRO A 15 23.94 -19.21 1.23
N PHE A 16 23.91 -18.42 2.32
CA PHE A 16 22.96 -17.32 2.48
C PHE A 16 23.09 -16.25 1.37
N ALA A 17 24.31 -15.97 0.88
CA ALA A 17 24.53 -14.97 -0.16
C ALA A 17 24.08 -15.48 -1.54
N ARG A 18 24.22 -16.78 -1.81
CA ARG A 18 23.63 -17.41 -3.00
C ARG A 18 22.11 -17.30 -2.96
N ASP A 19 21.50 -17.67 -1.84
CA ASP A 19 20.05 -17.68 -1.68
C ASP A 19 19.48 -16.25 -1.70
N TRP A 20 20.20 -15.29 -1.09
CA TRP A 20 19.92 -13.86 -1.19
C TRP A 20 19.98 -13.35 -2.64
N ARG A 21 21.02 -13.72 -3.39
CA ARG A 21 21.17 -13.32 -4.79
C ARG A 21 20.02 -13.85 -5.65
N LEU A 22 19.62 -15.10 -5.45
CA LEU A 22 18.45 -15.67 -6.13
C LEU A 22 17.17 -14.92 -5.76
N GLY A 23 16.96 -14.65 -4.46
CA GLY A 23 15.81 -13.87 -4.00
C GLY A 23 15.75 -12.45 -4.57
N LEU A 24 16.89 -11.75 -4.63
CA LEU A 24 16.92 -10.39 -5.15
C LEU A 24 16.76 -10.37 -6.68
N ALA A 25 17.57 -11.16 -7.40
CA ALA A 25 17.61 -11.12 -8.85
C ALA A 25 16.32 -11.67 -9.49
N ASP A 26 15.78 -12.80 -9.01
CA ASP A 26 14.61 -13.41 -9.66
C ASP A 26 13.30 -12.84 -9.11
N PHE A 27 13.18 -12.73 -7.78
CA PHE A 27 11.91 -12.31 -7.18
C PHE A 27 11.78 -10.79 -7.14
N ALA A 28 12.72 -10.09 -6.52
CA ALA A 28 12.56 -8.65 -6.33
C ALA A 28 12.62 -7.89 -7.66
N THR A 29 13.51 -8.25 -8.58
CA THR A 29 13.68 -7.55 -9.86
C THR A 29 12.70 -8.02 -10.95
N HIS A 30 12.69 -9.30 -11.33
CA HIS A 30 11.87 -9.74 -12.48
C HIS A 30 10.38 -9.86 -12.13
N LEU A 31 10.05 -10.55 -11.04
CA LEU A 31 8.65 -10.64 -10.61
C LEU A 31 8.12 -9.29 -10.12
N GLY A 32 8.98 -8.38 -9.65
CA GLY A 32 8.56 -7.06 -9.23
C GLY A 32 8.06 -6.18 -10.38
N ALA A 33 8.75 -6.19 -11.52
CA ALA A 33 8.27 -5.51 -12.72
C ALA A 33 6.93 -6.10 -13.21
N LEU A 34 6.79 -7.42 -13.21
CA LEU A 34 5.53 -8.10 -13.55
C LEU A 34 4.41 -7.74 -12.57
N ALA A 35 4.69 -7.73 -11.26
CA ALA A 35 3.73 -7.41 -10.23
C ALA A 35 3.22 -5.98 -10.35
N ILE A 36 4.08 -5.00 -10.64
CA ILE A 36 3.68 -3.60 -10.78
C ILE A 36 3.00 -3.37 -12.12
N LEU A 37 3.68 -3.64 -13.23
CA LEU A 37 3.19 -3.33 -14.57
C LEU A 37 2.04 -4.24 -14.99
N GLY A 38 2.14 -5.54 -14.70
CA GLY A 38 1.10 -6.51 -15.00
C GLY A 38 -0.18 -6.27 -14.20
N PHE A 39 -0.06 -5.91 -12.91
CA PHE A 39 -1.22 -5.55 -12.11
C PHE A 39 -1.84 -4.22 -12.54
N SER A 40 -1.03 -3.20 -12.84
CA SER A 40 -1.53 -1.94 -13.42
C SER A 40 -2.26 -2.18 -14.74
N PHE A 41 -1.71 -3.01 -15.62
CA PHE A 41 -2.35 -3.38 -16.88
C PHE A 41 -3.67 -4.13 -16.65
N LEU A 42 -3.70 -5.08 -15.70
CA LEU A 42 -4.93 -5.79 -15.32
C LEU A 42 -6.02 -4.82 -14.84
N LEU A 43 -5.68 -3.85 -13.98
CA LEU A 43 -6.65 -2.85 -13.50
C LEU A 43 -7.14 -1.95 -14.64
N ALA A 44 -6.24 -1.54 -15.54
CA ALA A 44 -6.61 -0.77 -16.73
C ALA A 44 -7.55 -1.56 -17.65
N LEU A 45 -7.29 -2.86 -17.82
CA LEU A 45 -8.15 -3.77 -18.61
C LEU A 45 -9.52 -3.93 -17.96
N ILE A 46 -9.57 -4.13 -16.64
CA ILE A 46 -10.83 -4.18 -15.89
C ILE A 46 -11.62 -2.89 -16.08
N LEU A 47 -10.96 -1.72 -15.98
CA LEU A 47 -11.60 -0.43 -16.18
C LEU A 47 -12.13 -0.27 -17.61
N ALA A 48 -11.37 -0.71 -18.63
CA ALA A 48 -11.78 -0.63 -20.03
C ALA A 48 -12.96 -1.56 -20.35
N ILE A 49 -13.01 -2.76 -19.77
CA ILE A 49 -14.08 -3.75 -20.03
C ILE A 49 -15.33 -3.44 -19.20
N ARG A 50 -15.15 -3.21 -17.90
CA ARG A 50 -16.25 -3.13 -16.93
C ARG A 50 -16.66 -1.69 -16.63
N GLY A 51 -15.77 -0.72 -16.81
CA GLY A 51 -16.02 0.67 -16.40
C GLY A 51 -15.87 0.88 -14.89
N ARG A 52 -16.35 2.04 -14.43
CA ARG A 52 -16.32 2.42 -13.01
C ARG A 52 -17.51 1.81 -12.29
N VAL A 53 -17.35 1.40 -11.03
CA VAL A 53 -18.47 1.03 -10.16
C VAL A 53 -19.36 2.26 -9.95
N PRO A 54 -20.61 2.27 -10.46
CA PRO A 54 -21.50 3.41 -10.35
C PRO A 54 -22.12 3.53 -8.95
N ILE A 55 -22.75 4.67 -8.67
CA ILE A 55 -23.74 4.77 -7.58
C ILE A 55 -25.06 4.32 -8.21
N ALA A 56 -25.58 3.18 -7.79
CA ALA A 56 -26.69 2.50 -8.46
C ALA A 56 -27.96 3.38 -8.51
N GLU A 57 -28.26 4.08 -7.42
CA GLU A 57 -29.40 5.00 -7.34
C GLU A 57 -29.11 6.42 -7.84
N GLY A 58 -27.90 6.65 -8.36
CA GLY A 58 -27.41 7.99 -8.67
C GLY A 58 -27.12 8.82 -7.41
N ARG A 59 -26.72 10.08 -7.60
CA ARG A 59 -26.35 10.97 -6.49
C ARG A 59 -27.60 11.50 -5.79
N ALA A 60 -27.59 11.46 -4.47
CA ALA A 60 -28.64 12.02 -3.63
C ALA A 60 -28.61 13.56 -3.55
N GLU A 61 -27.51 14.19 -3.99
CA GLU A 61 -27.20 15.62 -3.79
C GLU A 61 -27.09 16.06 -2.31
N ARG A 62 -27.21 15.11 -1.38
CA ARG A 62 -26.98 15.26 0.04
C ARG A 62 -25.73 14.50 0.45
N THR A 63 -24.89 15.15 1.26
CA THR A 63 -23.62 14.57 1.69
C THR A 63 -23.60 14.24 3.19
N VAL A 64 -22.78 13.27 3.57
CA VAL A 64 -22.53 12.87 4.95
C VAL A 64 -21.02 12.94 5.24
N LYS A 65 -20.65 13.51 6.39
CA LYS A 65 -19.25 13.61 6.80
C LYS A 65 -18.68 12.25 7.16
N ARG A 66 -17.65 11.82 6.43
CA ARG A 66 -16.98 10.53 6.61
C ARG A 66 -15.64 10.63 7.34
N PHE A 67 -14.82 11.60 6.94
CA PHE A 67 -13.47 11.80 7.47
C PHE A 67 -13.23 13.25 7.87
N ASN A 68 -12.71 13.47 9.08
CA ASN A 68 -12.38 14.81 9.55
C ASN A 68 -11.07 15.35 8.92
N ILE A 69 -10.68 16.58 9.23
CA ILE A 69 -9.47 17.19 8.67
C ILE A 69 -8.19 16.48 9.11
N LEU A 70 -8.09 16.04 10.37
CA LEU A 70 -6.91 15.34 10.89
C LEU A 70 -6.70 14.00 10.18
N GLU A 71 -7.78 13.23 10.02
CA GLU A 71 -7.80 11.96 9.28
C GLU A 71 -7.32 12.16 7.84
N ARG A 72 -7.81 13.19 7.15
CA ARG A 72 -7.44 13.50 5.77
C ARG A 72 -6.01 14.01 5.63
N SER A 73 -5.58 14.93 6.48
CA SER A 73 -4.21 15.46 6.45
C SER A 73 -3.19 14.35 6.71
N THR A 74 -3.47 13.46 7.67
CA THR A 74 -2.64 12.28 7.91
C THR A 74 -2.62 11.37 6.68
N HIS A 75 -3.78 11.11 6.06
CA HIS A 75 -3.86 10.33 4.83
C HIS A 75 -2.99 10.89 3.70
N TRP A 76 -3.13 12.17 3.39
CA TRP A 76 -2.41 12.81 2.30
C TRP A 76 -0.91 12.92 2.59
N MET A 77 -0.51 13.20 3.83
CA MET A 77 0.89 13.16 4.23
C MET A 77 1.49 11.77 3.97
N THR A 78 0.87 10.70 4.50
CA THR A 78 1.35 9.33 4.30
C THR A 78 1.37 8.94 2.82
N SER A 79 0.31 9.28 2.07
CA SER A 79 0.16 8.89 0.66
C SER A 79 1.20 9.56 -0.23
N VAL A 80 1.42 10.86 -0.06
CA VAL A 80 2.43 11.60 -0.83
C VAL A 80 3.82 11.09 -0.49
N SER A 81 4.14 10.89 0.79
CA SER A 81 5.43 10.32 1.20
C SER A 81 5.62 8.90 0.63
N PHE A 82 4.59 8.06 0.67
CA PHE A 82 4.65 6.71 0.09
C PHE A 82 4.91 6.73 -1.42
N ILE A 83 4.21 7.60 -2.18
CA ILE A 83 4.42 7.71 -3.63
C ILE A 83 5.86 8.14 -3.92
N MET A 84 6.38 9.12 -3.19
CA MET A 84 7.76 9.57 -3.38
C MET A 84 8.79 8.50 -2.98
N LEU A 85 8.55 7.76 -1.89
CA LEU A 85 9.37 6.60 -1.50
C LEU A 85 9.32 5.50 -2.55
N ALA A 86 8.16 5.21 -3.12
CA ALA A 86 8.00 4.21 -4.18
C ALA A 86 8.77 4.60 -5.44
N LEU A 87 8.64 5.84 -5.92
CA LEU A 87 9.33 6.34 -7.11
C LEU A 87 10.85 6.34 -6.94
N THR A 88 11.33 6.83 -5.80
CA THR A 88 12.76 6.82 -5.47
C THR A 88 13.29 5.40 -5.26
N GLY A 89 12.53 4.52 -4.60
CA GLY A 89 12.87 3.11 -4.42
C GLY A 89 12.96 2.34 -5.74
N ILE A 90 12.01 2.56 -6.67
CA ILE A 90 12.07 2.02 -8.03
C ILE A 90 13.32 2.52 -8.76
N SER A 91 13.64 3.81 -8.64
CA SER A 91 14.84 4.39 -9.27
C SER A 91 16.14 3.77 -8.73
N ILE A 92 16.20 3.50 -7.42
CA ILE A 92 17.35 2.83 -6.78
C ILE A 92 17.45 1.36 -7.23
N ALA A 93 16.33 0.64 -7.26
CA ALA A 93 16.32 -0.80 -7.54
C ALA A 93 16.47 -1.13 -9.04
N TYR A 94 15.95 -0.28 -9.92
CA TYR A 94 15.83 -0.54 -11.35
C TYR A 94 16.51 0.51 -12.23
N GLY A 95 17.30 1.42 -11.67
CA GLY A 95 17.91 2.52 -12.42
C GLY A 95 18.77 2.04 -13.60
N ASP A 96 19.50 0.94 -13.45
CA ASP A 96 20.29 0.37 -14.55
C ASP A 96 19.41 -0.05 -15.73
N THR A 97 18.25 -0.66 -15.48
CA THR A 97 17.34 -1.10 -16.54
C THR A 97 16.49 0.03 -17.11
N LEU A 98 15.97 0.91 -16.24
CA LEU A 98 14.97 1.93 -16.61
C LEU A 98 15.57 3.27 -17.01
N ILE A 99 16.75 3.63 -16.48
CA ILE A 99 17.31 4.99 -16.61
C ILE A 99 18.60 4.97 -17.43
N ARG A 100 19.48 3.98 -17.23
CA ARG A 100 20.76 3.90 -17.95
C ARG A 100 20.64 3.94 -19.49
N PRO A 101 19.61 3.35 -20.13
CA PRO A 101 19.44 3.48 -21.59
C PRO A 101 19.32 4.93 -22.10
N PHE A 102 19.00 5.86 -21.21
CA PHE A 102 18.88 7.29 -21.51
C PHE A 102 20.14 8.11 -21.16
N GLY A 103 21.19 7.47 -20.65
CA GLY A 103 22.50 8.09 -20.37
C GLY A 103 22.99 7.92 -18.94
N GLU A 104 24.31 7.80 -18.77
CA GLU A 104 24.95 7.61 -17.45
C GLU A 104 24.87 8.85 -16.57
N ASP A 105 24.95 10.05 -17.15
CA ASP A 105 24.78 11.32 -16.41
C ASP A 105 23.37 11.45 -15.81
N LEU A 106 22.35 10.99 -16.56
CA LEU A 106 20.97 10.97 -16.08
C LEU A 106 20.79 9.95 -14.96
N LEU A 107 21.37 8.76 -15.11
CA LEU A 107 21.39 7.75 -14.04
C LEU A 107 22.04 8.29 -12.77
N GLY A 108 23.19 8.96 -12.89
CA GLY A 108 23.88 9.57 -11.75
C GLY A 108 23.03 10.65 -11.07
N SER A 109 22.40 11.52 -11.86
CA SER A 109 21.55 12.61 -11.36
C SER A 109 20.29 12.10 -10.66
N ILE A 110 19.56 11.17 -11.29
CA ILE A 110 18.36 10.57 -10.69
C ILE A 110 18.74 9.69 -9.51
N GLY A 111 19.84 8.94 -9.56
CA GLY A 111 20.32 8.13 -8.45
C GLY A 111 20.59 8.99 -7.21
N TRP A 112 21.29 10.12 -7.37
CA TRP A 112 21.52 11.07 -6.28
C TRP A 112 20.22 11.62 -5.70
N LEU A 113 19.30 12.09 -6.55
CA LEU A 113 17.99 12.59 -6.13
C LEU A 113 17.16 11.51 -5.42
N ALA A 114 17.22 10.28 -5.92
CA ALA A 114 16.49 9.16 -5.36
C ALA A 114 17.03 8.80 -3.98
N THR A 115 18.35 8.70 -3.78
CA THR A 115 18.94 8.39 -2.47
C THR A 115 18.53 9.42 -1.41
N TRP A 116 18.73 10.71 -1.69
CA TRP A 116 18.41 11.77 -0.72
C TRP A 116 16.91 11.98 -0.55
N GLY A 117 16.15 11.91 -1.64
CA GLY A 117 14.70 11.97 -1.62
C GLY A 117 14.10 10.84 -0.79
N HIS A 118 14.58 9.60 -0.97
CA HIS A 118 14.11 8.45 -0.22
C HIS A 118 14.31 8.64 1.29
N ALA A 119 15.50 9.09 1.70
CA ALA A 119 15.79 9.42 3.10
C ALA A 119 14.91 10.57 3.64
N MET A 120 14.60 11.57 2.81
CA MET A 120 13.78 12.73 3.20
C MET A 120 12.29 12.39 3.38
N PHE A 121 11.73 11.50 2.56
CA PHE A 121 10.31 11.12 2.64
C PHE A 121 10.03 10.03 3.68
N PHE A 122 11.06 9.38 4.20
CA PHE A 122 10.92 8.39 5.27
C PHE A 122 10.29 8.96 6.56
N PRO A 123 10.76 10.08 7.16
CA PRO A 123 10.20 10.60 8.40
C PRO A 123 8.69 10.93 8.34
N PRO A 124 8.16 11.66 7.33
CA PRO A 124 6.72 11.91 7.26
C PRO A 124 5.91 10.63 7.02
N PHE A 125 6.45 9.65 6.29
CA PHE A 125 5.80 8.34 6.13
C PHE A 125 5.70 7.59 7.48
N ALA A 126 6.81 7.50 8.23
CA ALA A 126 6.85 6.83 9.53
C ALA A 126 5.91 7.49 10.56
N LEU A 127 5.87 8.82 10.58
CA LEU A 127 4.92 9.58 11.39
C LEU A 127 3.48 9.28 10.96
N GLY A 128 3.21 9.29 9.66
CA GLY A 128 1.90 9.02 9.09
C GLY A 128 1.35 7.64 9.44
N ILE A 129 2.15 6.58 9.32
CA ILE A 129 1.79 5.22 9.73
C ILE A 129 1.47 5.15 11.22
N THR A 130 2.29 5.79 12.06
CA THR A 130 2.06 5.86 13.51
C THR A 130 0.72 6.53 13.85
N LEU A 131 0.45 7.68 13.24
CA LEU A 131 -0.80 8.42 13.47
C LEU A 131 -2.03 7.64 12.97
N MET A 132 -1.93 6.99 11.80
CA MET A 132 -2.99 6.13 11.28
C MET A 132 -3.28 4.95 12.20
N ALA A 133 -2.24 4.29 12.73
CA ALA A 133 -2.41 3.20 13.69
C ALA A 133 -3.18 3.67 14.92
N ILE A 134 -2.83 4.82 15.49
CA ILE A 134 -3.50 5.38 16.67
C ILE A 134 -4.97 5.70 16.37
N MET A 135 -5.26 6.35 15.24
CA MET A 135 -6.62 6.81 14.92
C MET A 135 -7.57 5.69 14.48
N TRP A 136 -7.07 4.71 13.72
CA TRP A 136 -7.94 3.83 12.93
C TRP A 136 -7.93 2.36 13.36
N THR A 137 -6.98 1.89 14.17
CA THR A 137 -6.88 0.46 14.55
C THR A 137 -8.18 -0.09 15.13
N TRP A 138 -8.78 0.61 16.09
CA TRP A 138 -10.00 0.13 16.77
C TRP A 138 -11.18 -0.08 15.82
N ARG A 139 -11.30 0.74 14.77
CA ARG A 139 -12.38 0.63 13.77
C ARG A 139 -12.06 -0.38 12.66
N ASN A 140 -10.81 -0.82 12.56
CA ASN A 140 -10.32 -1.75 11.53
C ASN A 140 -10.04 -3.17 12.06
N LEU A 141 -10.45 -3.47 13.30
CA LEU A 141 -10.39 -4.83 13.81
C LEU A 141 -11.28 -5.77 12.95
N PRO A 142 -10.76 -6.94 12.55
CA PRO A 142 -11.54 -7.94 11.85
C PRO A 142 -12.74 -8.42 12.68
N SER A 143 -13.84 -8.69 12.00
CA SER A 143 -15.10 -9.14 12.59
C SER A 143 -15.76 -10.18 11.70
N ARG A 144 -16.73 -10.93 12.23
CA ARG A 144 -17.50 -11.92 11.44
C ARG A 144 -18.22 -11.29 10.24
N LEU A 145 -18.55 -10.00 10.33
CA LEU A 145 -19.15 -9.26 9.21
C LEU A 145 -18.21 -9.22 8.00
N ASP A 146 -16.90 -9.10 8.23
CA ASP A 146 -15.91 -8.99 7.17
C ASP A 146 -15.78 -10.31 6.38
N LEU A 147 -15.90 -11.45 7.07
CA LEU A 147 -15.91 -12.76 6.42
C LEU A 147 -17.12 -12.93 5.49
N ASN A 148 -18.30 -12.49 5.93
CA ASN A 148 -19.50 -12.51 5.11
C ASN A 148 -19.38 -11.56 3.90
N TRP A 149 -18.76 -10.40 4.09
CA TRP A 149 -18.50 -9.43 3.03
C TRP A 149 -17.56 -10.01 1.96
N LEU A 150 -16.48 -10.67 2.39
CA LEU A 150 -15.53 -11.35 1.49
C LEU A 150 -16.18 -12.54 0.76
N ALA A 151 -16.98 -13.35 1.46
CA ALA A 151 -17.69 -14.49 0.86
C ALA A 151 -18.66 -14.07 -0.25
N LYS A 152 -19.18 -12.83 -0.19
CA LYS A 152 -20.04 -12.24 -1.22
C LYS A 152 -19.26 -11.46 -2.29
N GLY A 153 -17.93 -11.50 -2.30
CA GLY A 153 -17.10 -10.86 -3.32
C GLY A 153 -17.04 -9.33 -3.23
N GLY A 154 -17.40 -8.76 -2.07
CA GLY A 154 -17.23 -7.32 -1.81
C GLY A 154 -18.17 -6.37 -2.54
N GLY A 155 -19.23 -6.88 -3.18
CA GLY A 155 -20.20 -6.04 -3.90
C GLY A 155 -19.68 -5.50 -5.23
N PHE A 156 -18.44 -5.81 -5.60
CA PHE A 156 -17.83 -5.26 -6.81
C PHE A 156 -18.24 -6.00 -8.08
N PHE A 157 -19.15 -6.96 -8.12
CA PHE A 157 -19.45 -7.68 -9.38
C PHE A 157 -20.83 -7.38 -9.95
N LYS A 158 -21.70 -6.76 -9.16
CA LYS A 158 -23.05 -6.37 -9.56
C LYS A 158 -23.22 -4.89 -9.26
N ASP A 159 -23.86 -4.20 -10.18
CA ASP A 159 -24.14 -2.76 -10.06
C ASP A 159 -25.60 -2.53 -9.61
N ASP A 160 -26.15 -3.47 -8.81
CA ASP A 160 -27.56 -3.50 -8.38
C ASP A 160 -27.81 -2.79 -7.04
N GLY A 161 -26.80 -2.10 -6.49
CA GLY A 161 -26.87 -1.35 -5.23
C GLY A 161 -26.86 -2.23 -3.97
N HIS A 162 -27.02 -3.55 -4.09
CA HIS A 162 -27.13 -4.47 -2.95
C HIS A 162 -25.75 -5.01 -2.53
N ASN A 163 -24.88 -4.12 -2.03
CA ASN A 163 -23.59 -4.55 -1.53
C ASN A 163 -23.73 -5.27 -0.18
N PRO A 164 -22.77 -6.13 0.19
CA PRO A 164 -22.77 -6.74 1.51
C PRO A 164 -22.64 -5.66 2.61
N PRO A 165 -23.37 -5.82 3.74
CA PRO A 165 -23.36 -4.84 4.82
C PRO A 165 -21.95 -4.50 5.28
N ALA A 166 -21.67 -3.22 5.47
CA ALA A 166 -20.40 -2.76 6.04
C ALA A 166 -20.61 -1.61 7.02
N ARG A 167 -19.76 -1.56 8.05
CA ARG A 167 -19.58 -0.40 8.92
C ARG A 167 -18.68 0.65 8.26
N LYS A 168 -18.09 1.57 9.03
CA LYS A 168 -17.25 2.67 8.50
C LYS A 168 -16.17 2.17 7.54
N PHE A 169 -15.60 1.00 7.82
CA PHE A 169 -14.66 0.31 6.94
C PHE A 169 -15.19 -1.07 6.56
N ASN A 170 -15.17 -1.38 5.26
CA ASN A 170 -15.46 -2.73 4.76
C ASN A 170 -14.22 -3.64 4.84
N ALA A 171 -14.39 -4.94 4.57
CA ALA A 171 -13.30 -5.90 4.70
C ALA A 171 -12.10 -5.57 3.79
N GLY A 172 -12.33 -5.11 2.55
CA GLY A 172 -11.27 -4.69 1.64
C GLY A 172 -10.47 -3.50 2.18
N GLN A 173 -11.15 -2.48 2.72
CA GLN A 173 -10.49 -1.34 3.35
C GLN A 173 -9.68 -1.74 4.59
N LYS A 174 -10.17 -2.70 5.38
CA LYS A 174 -9.42 -3.26 6.52
C LYS A 174 -8.17 -4.01 6.08
N LEU A 175 -8.23 -4.76 4.98
CA LEU A 175 -7.04 -5.41 4.41
C LEU A 175 -6.00 -4.37 4.00
N ILE A 176 -6.41 -3.31 3.29
CA ILE A 176 -5.51 -2.20 2.94
C ILE A 176 -4.91 -1.55 4.20
N PHE A 177 -5.74 -1.31 5.23
CA PHE A 177 -5.25 -0.76 6.50
C PHE A 177 -4.17 -1.64 7.13
N TRP A 178 -4.40 -2.95 7.25
CA TRP A 178 -3.41 -3.85 7.86
C TRP A 178 -2.17 -4.04 6.99
N SER A 179 -2.30 -4.05 5.66
CA SER A 179 -1.15 -3.99 4.75
C SER A 179 -0.33 -2.72 4.96
N ALA A 180 -0.99 -1.57 5.13
CA ALA A 180 -0.34 -0.29 5.41
C ALA A 180 0.41 -0.30 6.75
N ILE A 181 -0.25 -0.73 7.83
CA ILE A 181 0.33 -0.69 9.18
C ILE A 181 1.45 -1.71 9.33
N LEU A 182 1.21 -2.98 9.00
CA LEU A 182 2.21 -4.04 9.18
C LEU A 182 3.33 -3.90 8.15
N GLY A 183 2.98 -3.74 6.88
CA GLY A 183 3.96 -3.55 5.82
C GLY A 183 4.75 -2.25 6.00
N GLY A 184 4.08 -1.14 6.31
CA GLY A 184 4.72 0.14 6.59
C GLY A 184 5.68 0.08 7.79
N LEU A 185 5.28 -0.58 8.89
CA LEU A 185 6.17 -0.78 10.03
C LEU A 185 7.41 -1.62 9.65
N THR A 186 7.24 -2.71 8.91
CA THR A 186 8.38 -3.51 8.45
C THR A 186 9.28 -2.72 7.49
N MET A 187 8.72 -1.92 6.60
CA MET A 187 9.48 -1.02 5.71
C MET A 187 10.29 0.01 6.51
N VAL A 188 9.72 0.60 7.56
CA VAL A 188 10.42 1.52 8.47
C VAL A 188 11.58 0.82 9.17
N LEU A 189 11.34 -0.36 9.77
CA LEU A 189 12.37 -1.09 10.52
C LEU A 189 13.53 -1.54 9.61
N THR A 190 13.21 -2.08 8.44
CA THR A 190 14.22 -2.50 7.47
C THR A 190 14.94 -1.30 6.84
N GLY A 191 14.22 -0.23 6.50
CA GLY A 191 14.81 1.00 5.95
C GLY A 191 15.79 1.67 6.91
N VAL A 192 15.41 1.82 8.19
CA VAL A 192 16.30 2.31 9.24
C VAL A 192 17.53 1.40 9.40
N THR A 193 17.36 0.07 9.31
CA THR A 193 18.48 -0.87 9.31
C THR A 193 19.44 -0.66 8.15
N LEU A 194 18.92 -0.40 6.95
CA LEU A 194 19.74 -0.14 5.77
C LEU A 194 20.47 1.22 5.82
N MET A 195 19.90 2.21 6.51
CA MET A 195 20.53 3.52 6.72
C MET A 195 21.73 3.47 7.69
N PHE A 196 21.75 2.52 8.63
CA PHE A 196 22.82 2.37 9.62
C PHE A 196 23.51 1.00 9.47
N PRO A 197 24.27 0.81 8.37
CA PRO A 197 24.83 -0.49 8.02
C PRO A 197 25.78 -0.99 9.13
N TYR A 198 25.62 -2.25 9.50
CA TYR A 198 26.45 -2.96 10.47
C TYR A 198 26.40 -2.45 11.93
N TYR A 199 25.48 -1.54 12.26
CA TYR A 199 25.34 -1.07 13.63
C TYR A 199 24.80 -2.17 14.57
N TRP A 200 23.76 -2.90 14.13
CA TRP A 200 23.14 -3.98 14.93
C TRP A 200 23.06 -5.34 14.21
N LEU A 201 23.19 -5.41 12.89
CA LEU A 201 23.20 -6.67 12.13
C LEU A 201 24.55 -6.92 11.48
N GLY A 202 25.00 -8.18 11.46
CA GLY A 202 26.08 -8.63 10.59
C GLY A 202 25.67 -8.68 9.11
N LEU A 203 26.60 -9.09 8.25
CA LEU A 203 26.38 -9.16 6.79
C LEU A 203 25.14 -9.98 6.39
N GLU A 204 24.94 -11.12 7.03
CA GLU A 204 23.77 -11.96 6.76
C GLU A 204 22.46 -11.22 7.07
N GLY A 205 22.36 -10.61 8.26
CA GLY A 205 21.18 -9.85 8.65
C GLY A 205 20.92 -8.64 7.74
N MET A 206 21.97 -7.92 7.33
CA MET A 206 21.86 -6.84 6.35
C MET A 206 21.33 -7.32 4.99
N SER A 207 21.77 -8.50 4.54
CA SER A 207 21.31 -9.11 3.29
C SER A 207 19.82 -9.41 3.36
N TRP A 208 19.35 -10.03 4.44
CA TRP A 208 17.94 -10.32 4.66
C TRP A 208 17.09 -9.06 4.84
N ALA A 209 17.61 -8.03 5.52
CA ALA A 209 16.93 -6.73 5.64
C ALA A 209 16.72 -6.09 4.26
N MET A 210 17.74 -6.09 3.41
CA MET A 210 17.65 -5.56 2.04
C MET A 210 16.65 -6.36 1.19
N LEU A 211 16.70 -7.68 1.22
CA LEU A 211 15.76 -8.52 0.48
C LEU A 211 14.32 -8.29 0.94
N THR A 212 14.11 -8.29 2.27
CA THR A 212 12.78 -8.04 2.87
C THR A 212 12.26 -6.67 2.45
N HIS A 213 13.09 -5.64 2.50
CA HIS A 213 12.72 -4.28 2.09
C HIS A 213 12.33 -4.22 0.63
N ALA A 214 13.13 -4.80 -0.27
CA ALA A 214 12.88 -4.79 -1.71
C ALA A 214 11.59 -5.56 -2.08
N VAL A 215 11.40 -6.75 -1.51
CA VAL A 215 10.21 -7.58 -1.74
C VAL A 215 8.95 -6.90 -1.23
N LEU A 216 8.97 -6.39 0.01
CA LEU A 216 7.82 -5.70 0.57
C LEU A 216 7.52 -4.39 -0.14
N ALA A 217 8.53 -3.64 -0.59
CA ALA A 217 8.34 -2.43 -1.38
C ALA A 217 7.51 -2.73 -2.63
N VAL A 218 7.92 -3.72 -3.42
CA VAL A 218 7.20 -4.15 -4.63
C VAL A 218 5.76 -4.56 -4.32
N LEU A 219 5.56 -5.39 -3.28
CA LEU A 219 4.23 -5.87 -2.89
C LEU A 219 3.32 -4.72 -2.45
N LEU A 220 3.83 -3.80 -1.63
CA LEU A 220 3.07 -2.63 -1.18
C LEU A 220 2.75 -1.71 -2.34
N ILE A 221 3.68 -1.46 -3.27
CA ILE A 221 3.41 -0.67 -4.47
C ILE A 221 2.24 -1.27 -5.26
N ALA A 222 2.25 -2.58 -5.51
CA ALA A 222 1.14 -3.26 -6.19
C ALA A 222 -0.19 -3.11 -5.42
N ILE A 223 -0.20 -3.37 -4.10
CA ILE A 223 -1.39 -3.23 -3.25
C ILE A 223 -1.94 -1.79 -3.30
N PHE A 224 -1.08 -0.79 -3.17
CA PHE A 224 -1.50 0.61 -3.13
C PHE A 224 -1.87 1.15 -4.51
N ILE A 225 -1.37 0.61 -5.61
CA ILE A 225 -1.93 0.85 -6.95
C ILE A 225 -3.40 0.41 -6.99
N GLY A 226 -3.73 -0.75 -6.43
CA GLY A 226 -5.11 -1.22 -6.31
C GLY A 226 -5.98 -0.32 -5.43
N HIS A 227 -5.43 0.15 -4.31
CA HIS A 227 -6.10 1.11 -3.43
C HIS A 227 -6.37 2.45 -4.13
N ILE A 228 -5.36 3.02 -4.81
CA ILE A 228 -5.49 4.25 -5.58
C ILE A 228 -6.53 4.07 -6.68
N TYR A 229 -6.50 2.94 -7.40
CA TYR A 229 -7.46 2.62 -8.44
C TYR A 229 -8.90 2.68 -7.91
N ILE A 230 -9.25 1.87 -6.90
CA ILE A 230 -10.62 1.87 -6.33
C ILE A 230 -10.98 3.22 -5.69
N GLY A 231 -10.04 3.89 -5.04
CA GLY A 231 -10.27 5.17 -4.38
C GLY A 231 -10.43 6.37 -5.33
N THR A 232 -10.05 6.24 -6.60
CA THR A 232 -10.06 7.37 -7.57
C THR A 232 -10.95 7.10 -8.78
N VAL A 233 -10.53 6.18 -9.65
CA VAL A 233 -11.14 5.97 -10.97
C VAL A 233 -12.02 4.73 -11.02
N GLY A 234 -11.78 3.74 -10.16
CA GLY A 234 -12.49 2.47 -10.14
C GLY A 234 -13.89 2.53 -9.53
N MET A 235 -14.16 3.51 -8.65
CA MET A 235 -15.45 3.69 -7.99
C MET A 235 -15.88 5.15 -8.01
N GLN A 236 -17.13 5.40 -8.37
CA GLN A 236 -17.69 6.76 -8.33
C GLN A 236 -17.86 7.25 -6.89
N GLY A 237 -17.60 8.53 -6.64
CA GLY A 237 -17.82 9.15 -5.34
C GLY A 237 -16.73 8.90 -4.30
N ALA A 238 -15.97 7.81 -4.39
CA ALA A 238 -14.96 7.41 -3.40
C ALA A 238 -13.87 8.47 -3.16
N PHE A 239 -13.40 9.13 -4.22
CA PHE A 239 -12.34 10.16 -4.12
C PHE A 239 -12.72 11.31 -3.16
N TRP A 240 -13.98 11.73 -3.18
CA TRP A 240 -14.47 12.86 -2.37
C TRP A 240 -14.40 12.58 -0.87
N ALA A 241 -14.44 11.31 -0.48
CA ALA A 241 -14.26 10.89 0.91
C ALA A 241 -12.94 11.41 1.51
N MET A 242 -11.84 11.38 0.74
CA MET A 242 -10.52 11.84 1.23
C MET A 242 -10.17 13.25 0.80
N TRP A 243 -10.73 13.75 -0.30
CA TRP A 243 -10.53 15.15 -0.71
C TRP A 243 -11.33 16.11 0.18
N GLY A 244 -12.66 16.02 0.16
CA GLY A 244 -13.56 16.90 0.93
C GLY A 244 -13.87 16.38 2.34
N GLY A 245 -13.75 15.08 2.57
CA GLY A 245 -14.14 14.45 3.84
C GLY A 245 -15.61 14.00 3.86
N ASP A 246 -16.34 14.26 2.79
CA ASP A 246 -17.77 14.06 2.66
C ASP A 246 -18.05 13.08 1.52
N VAL A 247 -19.10 12.28 1.68
CA VAL A 247 -19.56 11.32 0.67
C VAL A 247 -21.04 11.53 0.38
N ASP A 248 -21.47 11.18 -0.82
CA ASP A 248 -22.89 11.17 -1.19
C ASP A 248 -23.67 10.19 -0.29
N ARG A 249 -24.91 10.54 0.08
CA ARG A 249 -25.74 9.71 0.95
C ARG A 249 -26.06 8.35 0.33
N ASN A 250 -26.41 8.29 -0.96
CA ASN A 250 -26.71 7.02 -1.64
C ASN A 250 -25.45 6.15 -1.72
N TRP A 251 -24.29 6.76 -1.98
CA TRP A 251 -23.01 6.03 -1.89
C TRP A 251 -22.77 5.45 -0.50
N ALA A 252 -23.06 6.20 0.57
CA ALA A 252 -22.91 5.74 1.95
C ALA A 252 -23.88 4.61 2.29
N GLU A 253 -25.12 4.68 1.82
CA GLU A 253 -26.13 3.65 1.97
C GLU A 253 -25.70 2.36 1.24
N GLU A 254 -25.37 2.48 -0.05
CA GLU A 254 -24.95 1.34 -0.87
C GLU A 254 -23.69 0.65 -0.34
N HIS A 255 -22.66 1.39 0.09
CA HIS A 255 -21.36 0.80 0.41
C HIS A 255 -21.12 0.58 1.91
N HIS A 256 -21.89 1.26 2.75
CA HIS A 256 -21.64 1.39 4.19
C HIS A 256 -22.95 1.54 5.00
N GLU A 257 -24.00 0.80 4.64
CA GLU A 257 -25.35 0.89 5.23
C GLU A 257 -25.37 0.94 6.77
N LEU A 258 -24.59 0.07 7.43
CA LEU A 258 -24.60 -0.05 8.89
C LEU A 258 -23.99 1.19 9.55
N TRP A 259 -23.01 1.80 8.88
CA TRP A 259 -22.39 3.03 9.36
C TRP A 259 -23.30 4.24 9.19
N LEU A 260 -24.02 4.32 8.06
CA LEU A 260 -25.00 5.38 7.85
C LEU A 260 -26.11 5.31 8.90
N ALA A 261 -26.66 4.12 9.14
CA ALA A 261 -27.69 3.88 10.16
C ALA A 261 -27.18 4.22 11.59
N GLU A 262 -25.92 3.91 11.92
CA GLU A 262 -25.30 4.29 13.19
C GLU A 262 -25.27 5.83 13.37
N ILE A 263 -24.86 6.57 12.33
CA ILE A 263 -24.81 8.05 12.37
C ILE A 263 -26.21 8.65 12.50
N GLU A 264 -27.17 8.21 11.69
CA GLU A 264 -28.53 8.75 11.69
C GLU A 264 -29.22 8.50 13.04
N ARG A 265 -29.01 7.30 13.63
CA ARG A 265 -29.51 6.99 14.98
C ARG A 265 -28.90 7.89 16.05
N ASP A 266 -27.61 8.18 15.97
CA ASP A 266 -26.92 8.99 16.97
C ASP A 266 -27.30 10.48 16.84
N GLN A 267 -27.58 10.96 15.62
CA GLN A 267 -28.13 12.30 15.38
C GLN A 267 -29.57 12.44 15.89
N GLY A 268 -30.42 11.42 15.70
CA GLY A 268 -31.80 11.42 16.19
C GLY A 268 -31.94 11.32 17.71
N LYS A 269 -30.90 10.89 18.43
CA LYS A 269 -30.86 10.88 19.90
C LYS A 269 -30.39 12.20 20.53
N GLY A 270 -29.80 13.08 19.73
CA GLY A 270 -29.31 14.40 20.15
C GLY A 270 -30.26 15.56 19.83
N ALA A 271 -31.40 15.27 19.19
CA ALA A 271 -32.49 16.19 18.90
C ALA A 271 -33.66 15.97 19.87
#